data_AF-A0A0C3FQZ4-F1
#
_entry.id   AF-A0A0C3FQZ4-F1
#
_cell.length_a   1.000
_cell.length_b   1.000
_cell.length_c   1.000
_cell.angle_alpha   90.00
_cell.angle_beta   90.00
_cell.angle_gamma   90.00
#
_symmetry.space_group_name_H-M   'P 1'
#
loop_
_entity.id
_entity.type
_entity.pdbx_description
1 polymer ?
#
loop_
_entity_poly.entity_id
_entity_poly.type
_entity_poly.pdbx_seq_one_letter_code
_entity_poly.pdbx_strand_id
1 'polypeptide(L)'
;MVLHSKNISVLLATCLLASVAALAVRRRHEFAGSLASDCQFVLYDREYDLCPIFQQQVTDLVYGRPSNLTTYKFNMGGSAGKNELQDCNQDTWICMINHHRDSPSTRVPLSGNVHHTKGQPYATMELEENNASGSLAMTFDRQPQRPTSQVKFLCDPHVTASGPSFVEESDGIYLFTWTTVHGCSRDIAAVRHTIAPEDDRPESHEDENQDQEDDGLLDPVPISDRHQRSTTTIVLLTGFIIITLAYVVLYPPTCILRLIQARIDPSRLRSRIGEHRLIHWAGEDMAILEDEEDVMVNAEELEYTEEIPLKPSPKRSHFLAKYGST
;
A
#
# COMPACT_ATOMS: atom_id res chain seq x y z
N MET A 1 10.61 51.10 -0.46
CA MET A 1 10.97 49.89 -1.24
C MET A 1 10.91 48.57 -0.44
N VAL A 2 10.60 48.57 0.87
CA VAL A 2 10.63 47.36 1.73
C VAL A 2 9.27 46.64 1.84
N LEU A 3 8.15 47.28 1.45
CA LEU A 3 6.81 46.68 1.57
C LEU A 3 6.52 45.57 0.54
N HIS A 4 7.23 45.51 -0.60
CA HIS A 4 6.96 44.48 -1.62
C HIS A 4 7.55 43.10 -1.29
N SER A 5 8.59 43.03 -0.44
CA SER A 5 9.27 41.78 -0.11
C SER A 5 8.42 40.84 0.76
N LYS A 6 7.58 41.38 1.66
CA LYS A 6 6.79 40.56 2.59
C LYS A 6 5.62 39.83 1.90
N ASN A 7 4.99 40.45 0.90
CA ASN A 7 3.87 39.86 0.19
C ASN A 7 4.30 38.69 -0.72
N ILE A 8 5.52 38.76 -1.27
CA ILE A 8 6.06 37.70 -2.14
C ILE A 8 6.37 36.43 -1.32
N SER A 9 6.90 36.58 -0.11
CA SER A 9 7.20 35.44 0.77
C SER A 9 5.95 34.70 1.24
N VAL A 10 4.86 35.43 1.51
CA VAL A 10 3.58 34.82 1.92
C VAL A 10 2.94 34.07 0.75
N LEU A 11 2.93 34.67 -0.46
CA LEU A 11 2.42 34.01 -1.67
C LEU A 11 3.20 32.73 -2.02
N LEU A 12 4.53 32.76 -1.92
CA LEU A 12 5.36 31.57 -2.15
C LEU A 12 5.10 30.47 -1.12
N ALA A 13 4.95 30.82 0.16
CA ALA A 13 4.66 29.85 1.22
C ALA A 13 3.26 29.23 1.05
N THR A 14 2.24 30.02 0.68
CA THR A 14 0.89 29.50 0.42
C THR A 14 0.85 28.62 -0.83
N CYS A 15 1.58 28.96 -1.89
CA CYS A 15 1.68 28.10 -3.08
C CYS A 15 2.41 26.79 -2.79
N LEU A 16 3.45 26.80 -1.94
CA LEU A 16 4.15 25.59 -1.51
C LEU A 16 3.29 24.68 -0.63
N LEU A 17 2.49 25.25 0.28
CA LEU A 17 1.56 24.47 1.10
C LEU A 17 0.41 23.90 0.26
N ALA A 18 -0.10 24.66 -0.70
CA ALA A 18 -1.13 24.17 -1.62
C ALA A 18 -0.61 23.07 -2.56
N SER A 19 0.63 23.17 -3.05
CA SER A 19 1.22 22.12 -3.88
C SER A 19 1.55 20.86 -3.09
N VAL A 20 2.04 20.97 -1.85
CA VAL A 20 2.28 19.81 -0.96
C VAL A 20 0.98 19.14 -0.55
N ALA A 21 -0.11 19.89 -0.32
CA ALA A 21 -1.44 19.32 -0.04
C ALA A 21 -2.06 18.64 -1.29
N ALA A 22 -1.80 19.19 -2.49
CA ALA A 22 -2.27 18.59 -3.74
C ALA A 22 -1.48 17.33 -4.15
N LEU A 23 -0.22 17.19 -3.71
CA LEU A 23 0.67 16.09 -4.10
C LEU A 23 0.53 14.81 -3.27
N ALA A 24 -0.27 14.78 -2.19
CA ALA A 24 -0.24 13.67 -1.23
C ALA A 24 -1.57 12.94 -1.01
N VAL A 25 -2.64 13.26 -1.74
CA VAL A 25 -3.86 12.43 -1.70
C VAL A 25 -3.75 11.37 -2.79
N ARG A 26 -2.89 10.37 -2.57
CA ARG A 26 -3.00 9.10 -3.29
C ARG A 26 -4.37 8.54 -2.94
N ARG A 27 -5.33 8.63 -3.86
CA ARG A 27 -6.66 8.05 -3.66
C ARG A 27 -6.49 6.54 -3.72
N ARG A 28 -6.43 5.92 -2.55
CA ARG A 28 -6.54 4.47 -2.38
C ARG A 28 -7.99 4.13 -2.18
N HIS A 29 -8.42 3.02 -2.77
CA HIS A 29 -9.70 2.44 -2.41
C HIS A 29 -9.44 1.34 -1.38
N GLU A 30 -10.06 1.51 -0.22
CA GLU A 30 -9.96 0.59 0.90
C GLU A 30 -11.18 -0.31 0.92
N PHE A 31 -10.96 -1.61 0.90
CA PHE A 31 -12.04 -2.57 1.03
C PHE A 31 -12.20 -2.96 2.50
N ALA A 32 -13.39 -2.72 3.06
CA ALA A 32 -13.73 -3.03 4.46
C ALA A 32 -14.81 -4.13 4.59
N GLY A 33 -15.54 -4.43 3.49
CA GLY A 33 -16.61 -5.44 3.43
C GLY A 33 -16.22 -6.80 2.80
N SER A 34 -17.05 -7.28 1.87
CA SER A 34 -16.71 -8.43 1.04
C SER A 34 -16.22 -7.91 -0.30
N LEU A 35 -15.18 -8.53 -0.90
CA LEU A 35 -14.74 -8.11 -2.24
C LEU A 35 -15.90 -8.17 -3.24
N ALA A 36 -16.79 -9.16 -3.08
CA ALA A 36 -17.94 -9.32 -3.96
C ALA A 36 -19.02 -8.24 -3.79
N SER A 37 -19.11 -7.57 -2.63
CA SER A 37 -20.06 -6.47 -2.42
C SER A 37 -19.50 -5.14 -2.92
N ASP A 38 -18.20 -4.93 -2.75
CA ASP A 38 -17.52 -3.66 -3.05
C ASP A 38 -16.73 -3.75 -4.36
N CYS A 39 -17.21 -4.55 -5.32
CA CYS A 39 -16.48 -4.90 -6.55
C CYS A 39 -16.48 -3.81 -7.63
N GLN A 40 -17.33 -2.79 -7.48
CA GLN A 40 -17.38 -1.59 -8.33
C GLN A 40 -16.92 -0.39 -7.52
N PHE A 41 -15.94 0.33 -8.05
CA PHE A 41 -15.36 1.48 -7.37
C PHE A 41 -14.81 2.51 -8.36
N VAL A 42 -14.61 3.73 -7.87
CA VAL A 42 -14.07 4.84 -8.65
C VAL A 42 -12.70 5.24 -8.12
N LEU A 43 -11.70 5.25 -9.00
CA LEU A 43 -10.35 5.73 -8.72
C LEU A 43 -9.97 6.78 -9.77
N TYR A 44 -9.55 7.97 -9.33
CA TYR A 44 -9.14 9.05 -10.24
C TYR A 44 -10.15 9.37 -11.36
N ASP A 45 -11.44 9.49 -11.00
CA ASP A 45 -12.56 9.78 -11.91
C ASP A 45 -12.78 8.72 -13.00
N ARG A 46 -12.22 7.53 -12.79
CA ARG A 46 -12.40 6.33 -13.59
C ARG A 46 -13.13 5.27 -12.80
N GLU A 47 -14.16 4.72 -13.41
CA GLU A 47 -14.95 3.64 -12.84
C GLU A 47 -14.34 2.29 -13.25
N TYR A 48 -14.24 1.38 -12.29
CA TYR A 48 -13.75 0.02 -12.48
C TYR A 48 -14.81 -0.98 -12.00
N ASP A 49 -14.98 -2.06 -12.75
CA ASP A 49 -15.95 -3.13 -12.47
C ASP A 49 -15.24 -4.48 -12.45
N LEU A 50 -14.80 -4.88 -11.25
CA LEU A 50 -14.14 -6.18 -11.00
C LEU A 50 -15.16 -7.24 -10.54
N CYS A 51 -16.46 -6.95 -10.55
CA CYS A 51 -17.49 -7.89 -10.09
C CYS A 51 -17.41 -9.25 -10.78
N PRO A 52 -17.19 -9.35 -12.10
CA PRO A 52 -17.12 -10.65 -12.76
C PRO A 52 -15.95 -11.52 -12.29
N ILE A 53 -14.87 -10.90 -11.81
CA ILE A 53 -13.72 -11.62 -11.22
C ILE A 53 -14.01 -12.00 -9.77
N PHE A 54 -14.55 -11.06 -8.99
CA PHE A 54 -14.81 -11.30 -7.56
C PHE A 54 -16.02 -12.20 -7.32
N GLN A 55 -16.96 -12.30 -8.26
CA GLN A 55 -18.11 -13.21 -8.18
C GLN A 55 -17.82 -14.57 -8.84
N GLN A 56 -16.65 -14.73 -9.47
CA GLN A 56 -16.28 -15.99 -10.12
C GLN A 56 -16.03 -17.09 -9.08
N GLN A 57 -16.26 -18.35 -9.48
CA GLN A 57 -15.88 -19.52 -8.69
C GLN A 57 -14.35 -19.63 -8.57
N VAL A 58 -13.91 -20.52 -7.68
CA VAL A 58 -12.50 -20.76 -7.36
C VAL A 58 -11.70 -20.98 -8.64
N THR A 59 -10.62 -20.21 -8.80
CA THR A 59 -9.70 -20.32 -9.94
C THR A 59 -8.37 -20.90 -9.47
N ASP A 60 -7.94 -21.99 -10.11
CA ASP A 60 -6.68 -22.66 -9.79
C ASP A 60 -5.59 -22.26 -10.79
N LEU A 61 -4.45 -21.81 -10.27
CA LEU A 61 -3.24 -21.53 -11.01
C LEU A 61 -2.18 -22.57 -10.63
N VAL A 62 -1.77 -23.40 -11.59
CA VAL A 62 -0.74 -24.40 -11.38
C VAL A 62 0.60 -23.87 -11.89
N TYR A 63 1.62 -23.91 -11.05
CA TYR A 63 2.98 -23.43 -11.34
C TYR A 63 4.03 -24.46 -10.91
N GLY A 64 5.15 -24.52 -11.62
CA GLY A 64 6.30 -25.36 -11.27
C GLY A 64 6.50 -26.59 -12.15
N ARG A 65 7.40 -27.48 -11.71
CA ARG A 65 7.72 -28.73 -12.42
C ARG A 65 6.87 -29.89 -11.90
N PRO A 66 6.67 -30.97 -12.66
CA PRO A 66 5.87 -32.12 -12.23
C PRO A 66 6.31 -32.77 -10.91
N SER A 67 7.58 -32.61 -10.51
CA SER A 67 8.10 -33.15 -9.24
C SER A 67 7.72 -32.30 -8.02
N ASN A 68 7.59 -30.98 -8.19
CA ASN A 68 7.32 -29.98 -7.15
C ASN A 68 6.28 -29.00 -7.71
N LEU A 69 5.02 -29.43 -7.72
CA LEU A 69 3.93 -28.67 -8.31
C LEU A 69 3.35 -27.75 -7.24
N THR A 70 3.28 -26.45 -7.51
CA THR A 70 2.65 -25.47 -6.61
C THR A 70 1.34 -25.03 -7.23
N THR A 71 0.24 -25.21 -6.51
CA THR A 71 -1.08 -24.77 -6.94
C THR A 71 -1.50 -23.57 -6.10
N TYR A 72 -1.78 -22.45 -6.73
CA TYR A 72 -2.37 -21.27 -6.12
C TYR A 72 -3.87 -21.26 -6.39
N LYS A 73 -4.67 -21.30 -5.33
CA LYS A 73 -6.14 -21.23 -5.41
C LYS A 73 -6.61 -19.82 -5.09
N PHE A 74 -7.38 -19.24 -6.00
CA PHE A 74 -7.98 -17.92 -5.88
C PHE A 74 -9.48 -18.05 -5.62
N ASN A 75 -9.92 -17.59 -4.46
CA ASN A 75 -11.30 -17.55 -4.00
C ASN A 75 -11.68 -16.10 -3.66
N MET A 76 -11.83 -15.27 -4.68
CA MET A 76 -12.12 -13.84 -4.49
C MET A 76 -13.56 -13.58 -4.01
N GLY A 77 -14.49 -14.50 -4.27
CA GLY A 77 -15.89 -14.37 -3.87
C GLY A 77 -16.17 -14.66 -2.40
N GLY A 78 -15.19 -15.12 -1.64
CA GLY A 78 -15.32 -15.38 -0.20
C GLY A 78 -16.28 -16.53 0.15
N SER A 79 -16.93 -17.16 -0.83
CA SER A 79 -17.93 -18.21 -0.64
C SER A 79 -17.52 -19.54 -1.24
N ALA A 80 -16.21 -19.88 -1.26
CA ALA A 80 -15.80 -21.23 -1.63
C ALA A 80 -16.55 -22.24 -0.77
N GLY A 81 -17.23 -23.18 -1.42
CA GLY A 81 -18.00 -24.20 -0.74
C GLY A 81 -17.14 -24.93 0.29
N LYS A 82 -17.71 -25.17 1.47
CA LYS A 82 -17.06 -25.75 2.66
C LYS A 82 -16.21 -27.03 2.43
N ASN A 83 -16.32 -27.65 1.26
CA ASN A 83 -15.72 -28.93 0.93
C ASN A 83 -14.50 -28.84 0.00
N GLU A 84 -14.25 -27.71 -0.66
CA GLU A 84 -13.21 -27.61 -1.70
C GLU A 84 -11.89 -26.99 -1.20
N LEU A 85 -11.94 -26.33 -0.04
CA LEU A 85 -10.83 -25.65 0.63
C LEU A 85 -10.59 -26.21 2.04
N GLN A 86 -10.77 -27.51 2.28
CA GLN A 86 -10.83 -28.10 3.64
C GLN A 86 -9.64 -27.77 4.56
N ASP A 87 -8.48 -27.41 4.00
CA ASP A 87 -7.25 -27.09 4.73
C ASP A 87 -6.80 -25.61 4.60
N CYS A 88 -7.47 -24.82 3.76
CA CYS A 88 -7.27 -23.37 3.71
C CYS A 88 -8.53 -22.74 4.32
N ASN A 89 -8.42 -22.06 5.47
CA ASN A 89 -9.58 -21.50 6.18
C ASN A 89 -10.59 -20.84 5.21
N GLN A 90 -11.90 -20.97 5.48
CA GLN A 90 -12.99 -20.51 4.61
C GLN A 90 -12.86 -19.04 4.19
N ASP A 91 -12.19 -18.25 5.01
CA ASP A 91 -11.95 -16.82 4.82
C ASP A 91 -10.66 -16.50 4.03
N THR A 92 -10.02 -17.48 3.42
CA THR A 92 -8.78 -17.31 2.64
C THR A 92 -9.13 -17.00 1.18
N TRP A 93 -8.64 -15.87 0.67
CA TRP A 93 -8.80 -15.49 -0.74
C TRP A 93 -7.74 -16.13 -1.63
N ILE A 94 -6.51 -16.24 -1.14
CA ILE A 94 -5.42 -16.85 -1.91
C ILE A 94 -4.72 -17.89 -1.04
N CYS A 95 -4.74 -19.14 -1.48
CA CYS A 95 -4.07 -20.24 -0.81
C CYS A 95 -3.03 -20.89 -1.71
N MET A 96 -1.84 -21.14 -1.17
CA MET A 96 -0.78 -21.88 -1.83
C MET A 96 -0.82 -23.34 -1.38
N ILE A 97 -0.74 -24.28 -2.32
CA ILE A 97 -0.70 -25.72 -2.10
C ILE A 97 0.54 -26.28 -2.77
N ASN A 98 1.53 -26.70 -1.98
CA ASN A 98 2.73 -27.34 -2.49
C ASN A 98 2.50 -28.85 -2.54
N HIS A 99 2.44 -29.41 -3.73
CA HIS A 99 2.39 -30.85 -3.97
C HIS A 99 3.81 -31.39 -4.06
N HIS A 100 4.13 -32.31 -3.16
CA HIS A 100 5.36 -33.07 -3.18
C HIS A 100 5.03 -34.53 -3.47
N ARG A 101 5.89 -35.23 -4.21
CA ARG A 101 5.60 -36.60 -4.67
C ARG A 101 5.50 -37.60 -3.51
N ASP A 102 6.37 -37.43 -2.52
CA ASP A 102 6.60 -38.40 -1.45
C ASP A 102 6.12 -37.91 -0.07
N SER A 103 5.46 -36.75 0.00
CA SER A 103 4.97 -36.18 1.26
C SER A 103 3.60 -35.53 1.08
N PRO A 104 2.78 -35.45 2.14
CA PRO A 104 1.49 -34.79 2.08
C PRO A 104 1.65 -33.34 1.61
N SER A 105 0.70 -32.88 0.79
CA SER A 105 0.72 -31.51 0.27
C SER A 105 0.64 -30.50 1.41
N THR A 106 1.59 -29.56 1.45
CA THR A 106 1.56 -28.47 2.43
C THR A 106 0.72 -27.32 1.90
N ARG A 107 -0.03 -26.67 2.79
CA ARG A 107 -0.98 -25.62 2.43
C ARG A 107 -0.74 -24.38 3.28
N VAL A 108 -0.67 -23.23 2.64
CA VAL A 108 -0.28 -21.97 3.26
C VAL A 108 -1.25 -20.88 2.83
N PRO A 109 -2.03 -20.26 3.75
CA PRO A 109 -2.87 -19.13 3.42
C PRO A 109 -1.98 -17.90 3.16
N LEU A 110 -2.02 -17.38 1.92
CA LEU A 110 -1.26 -16.18 1.54
C LEU A 110 -2.02 -14.91 1.88
N SER A 111 -3.35 -14.91 1.74
CA SER A 111 -4.18 -13.74 2.03
C SER A 111 -5.60 -14.16 2.39
N GLY A 112 -6.19 -13.50 3.39
CA GLY A 112 -7.51 -13.84 3.88
C GLY A 112 -7.91 -13.13 5.16
N ASN A 113 -9.20 -13.22 5.48
CA ASN A 113 -9.85 -12.62 6.62
C ASN A 113 -9.75 -13.53 7.87
N VAL A 114 -8.53 -13.89 8.28
CA VAL A 114 -8.36 -14.87 9.37
C VAL A 114 -8.46 -14.23 10.77
N HIS A 115 -8.22 -12.92 10.92
CA HIS A 115 -8.35 -12.21 12.21
C HIS A 115 -8.57 -10.71 12.01
N HIS A 116 -9.57 -10.33 11.22
CA HIS A 116 -9.78 -8.93 10.95
C HIS A 116 -10.47 -8.23 12.14
N THR A 117 -9.76 -7.31 12.79
CA THR A 117 -10.37 -6.41 13.78
C THR A 117 -11.31 -5.45 13.05
N LYS A 118 -12.55 -5.31 13.54
CA LYS A 118 -13.54 -4.39 12.95
C LYS A 118 -12.90 -3.02 12.65
N GLY A 119 -12.92 -2.60 11.39
CA GLY A 119 -12.50 -1.26 10.96
C GLY A 119 -11.15 -1.13 10.27
N GLN A 120 -10.38 -2.20 10.06
CA GLN A 120 -9.22 -2.16 9.16
C GLN A 120 -9.64 -2.44 7.70
N PRO A 121 -8.86 -2.02 6.69
CA PRO A 121 -9.04 -2.49 5.33
C PRO A 121 -8.27 -3.80 5.13
N TYR A 122 -8.89 -4.79 4.52
CA TYR A 122 -8.22 -6.08 4.27
C TYR A 122 -7.43 -6.10 2.95
N ALA A 123 -7.78 -5.18 2.05
CA ALA A 123 -7.08 -4.97 0.81
C ALA A 123 -7.18 -3.51 0.43
N THR A 124 -6.17 -3.05 -0.29
CA THR A 124 -6.12 -1.71 -0.87
C THR A 124 -5.93 -1.80 -2.37
N MET A 125 -6.73 -1.06 -3.12
CA MET A 125 -6.54 -0.86 -4.56
C MET A 125 -5.79 0.45 -4.79
N GLU A 126 -4.76 0.40 -5.63
CA GLU A 126 -3.99 1.56 -6.05
C GLU A 126 -3.71 1.52 -7.57
N LEU A 127 -3.71 2.68 -8.21
CA LEU A 127 -3.33 2.81 -9.62
C LEU A 127 -1.80 2.87 -9.72
N GLU A 128 -1.22 2.03 -10.58
CA GLU A 128 0.21 2.07 -10.85
C GLU A 128 0.50 3.11 -11.94
N GLU A 129 0.87 4.32 -11.51
CA GLU A 129 1.05 5.52 -12.36
C GLU A 129 2.14 5.38 -13.44
N ASN A 130 3.04 4.40 -13.31
CA ASN A 130 4.18 4.25 -14.23
C ASN A 130 3.84 3.52 -15.53
N ASN A 131 2.64 2.95 -15.66
CA ASN A 131 2.23 2.25 -16.87
C ASN A 131 1.21 3.08 -17.64
N ALA A 132 1.49 3.35 -18.92
CA ALA A 132 0.58 4.06 -19.82
C ALA A 132 -0.82 3.40 -19.92
N SER A 133 -0.91 2.11 -19.60
CA SER A 133 -2.14 1.32 -19.59
C SER A 133 -2.96 1.46 -18.31
N GLY A 134 -2.46 2.14 -17.25
CA GLY A 134 -3.17 2.32 -15.99
C GLY A 134 -3.49 1.01 -15.27
N SER A 135 -2.47 0.20 -14.97
CA SER A 135 -2.65 -1.07 -14.25
C SER A 135 -3.17 -0.84 -12.83
N LEU A 136 -4.10 -1.68 -12.41
CA LEU A 136 -4.62 -1.69 -11.04
C LEU A 136 -3.82 -2.67 -10.19
N ALA A 137 -3.26 -2.22 -9.08
CA ALA A 137 -2.57 -3.07 -8.12
C ALA A 137 -3.44 -3.24 -6.88
N MET A 138 -3.89 -4.47 -6.64
CA MET A 138 -4.55 -4.88 -5.41
C MET A 138 -3.52 -5.47 -4.46
N THR A 139 -3.34 -4.85 -3.30
CA THR A 139 -2.45 -5.33 -2.26
C THR A 139 -3.28 -5.82 -1.09
N PHE A 140 -3.08 -7.07 -0.70
CA PHE A 140 -3.73 -7.65 0.49
C PHE A 140 -2.91 -7.29 1.73
N ASP A 141 -3.58 -6.94 2.82
CA ASP A 141 -2.90 -6.40 4.00
C ASP A 141 -1.94 -7.40 4.65
N ARG A 142 -0.82 -6.87 5.14
CA ARG A 142 0.29 -7.63 5.71
C ARG A 142 0.05 -7.91 7.18
N GLN A 143 -0.25 -9.16 7.52
CA GLN A 143 -0.07 -9.59 8.90
C GLN A 143 1.43 -9.76 9.19
N PRO A 144 1.95 -9.26 10.33
CA PRO A 144 3.39 -9.14 10.63
C PRO A 144 4.18 -10.47 10.62
N GLN A 145 3.53 -11.62 10.48
CA GLN A 145 4.17 -12.93 10.41
C GLN A 145 3.67 -13.81 9.25
N ARG A 146 2.95 -13.24 8.28
CA ARG A 146 2.42 -14.01 7.16
C ARG A 146 2.95 -13.49 5.84
N PRO A 147 3.12 -14.38 4.85
CA PRO A 147 3.31 -13.94 3.49
C PRO A 147 2.12 -13.06 3.07
N THR A 148 2.40 -12.13 2.16
CA THR A 148 1.37 -11.29 1.53
C THR A 148 1.26 -11.61 0.07
N SER A 149 0.14 -11.25 -0.53
CA SER A 149 -0.01 -11.33 -1.97
C SER A 149 -0.35 -9.96 -2.55
N GLN A 150 0.10 -9.75 -3.78
CA GLN A 150 -0.28 -8.62 -4.61
C GLN A 150 -0.79 -9.16 -5.95
N VAL A 151 -1.95 -8.67 -6.37
CA VAL A 151 -2.55 -9.03 -7.66
C VAL A 151 -2.62 -7.77 -8.51
N LYS A 152 -1.92 -7.78 -9.65
CA LYS A 152 -1.94 -6.70 -10.63
C LYS A 152 -2.91 -7.03 -11.75
N PHE A 153 -4.00 -6.27 -11.86
CA PHE A 153 -4.93 -6.38 -12.97
C PHE A 153 -4.44 -5.55 -14.15
N LEU A 154 -4.23 -6.21 -15.28
CA LEU A 154 -3.78 -5.59 -16.53
C LEU A 154 -4.97 -5.47 -17.49
N CYS A 155 -5.26 -4.26 -17.96
CA CYS A 155 -6.30 -4.03 -18.95
C CYS A 155 -5.89 -4.58 -20.32
N ASP A 156 -6.72 -5.48 -20.86
CA ASP A 156 -6.68 -5.89 -22.26
C ASP A 156 -8.12 -6.04 -22.77
N PRO A 157 -8.60 -5.15 -23.67
CA PRO A 157 -9.97 -5.20 -24.18
C PRO A 157 -10.23 -6.39 -25.11
N HIS A 158 -9.18 -7.10 -25.54
CA HIS A 158 -9.29 -8.21 -26.50
C HIS A 158 -9.26 -9.59 -25.86
N VAL A 159 -9.04 -9.68 -24.53
CA VAL A 159 -9.02 -10.95 -23.82
C VAL A 159 -10.42 -11.32 -23.30
N THR A 160 -10.97 -12.45 -23.76
CA THR A 160 -12.35 -12.83 -23.39
C THR A 160 -12.46 -13.31 -21.94
N ALA A 161 -11.42 -14.00 -21.45
CA ALA A 161 -11.23 -14.40 -20.06
C ALA A 161 -9.80 -14.94 -19.92
N SER A 162 -9.01 -14.40 -19.00
CA SER A 162 -7.74 -15.02 -18.60
C SER A 162 -7.75 -15.30 -17.10
N GLY A 163 -6.90 -16.25 -16.66
CA GLY A 163 -6.67 -16.52 -15.25
C GLY A 163 -5.47 -15.71 -14.72
N PRO A 164 -5.25 -15.73 -13.40
CA PRO A 164 -4.05 -15.14 -12.82
C PRO A 164 -2.81 -15.92 -13.27
N SER A 165 -1.67 -15.24 -13.31
CA SER A 165 -0.35 -15.83 -13.57
C SER A 165 0.64 -15.41 -12.49
N PHE A 166 1.52 -16.32 -12.10
CA PHE A 166 2.54 -16.07 -11.09
C PHE A 166 3.74 -15.38 -11.72
N VAL A 167 4.18 -14.27 -11.12
CA VAL A 167 5.32 -13.49 -11.59
C VAL A 167 6.55 -13.83 -10.77
N GLU A 168 6.51 -13.53 -9.47
CA GLU A 168 7.65 -13.70 -8.58
C GLU A 168 7.23 -13.78 -7.11
N GLU A 169 8.16 -14.28 -6.29
CA GLU A 169 8.11 -14.22 -4.83
C GLU A 169 9.32 -13.43 -4.35
N SER A 170 9.10 -12.37 -3.58
CA SER A 170 10.16 -11.52 -3.03
C SER A 170 9.80 -11.04 -1.64
N ASP A 171 10.68 -11.25 -0.65
CA ASP A 171 10.50 -10.81 0.75
C ASP A 171 9.17 -11.25 1.40
N GLY A 172 8.69 -12.44 1.03
CA GLY A 172 7.41 -12.99 1.47
C GLY A 172 6.19 -12.36 0.79
N ILE A 173 6.40 -11.61 -0.30
CA ILE A 173 5.35 -11.05 -1.14
C ILE A 173 5.24 -11.88 -2.42
N TYR A 174 4.06 -12.47 -2.64
CA TYR A 174 3.73 -13.22 -3.84
C TYR A 174 3.05 -12.29 -4.85
N LEU A 175 3.70 -12.06 -5.99
CA LEU A 175 3.20 -11.20 -7.04
C LEU A 175 2.51 -12.01 -8.14
N PHE A 176 1.26 -11.66 -8.40
CA PHE A 176 0.45 -12.22 -9.47
C PHE A 176 0.03 -11.13 -10.44
N THR A 177 -0.13 -11.49 -11.71
CA THR A 177 -0.73 -10.63 -12.74
C THR A 177 -1.98 -11.30 -13.30
N TRP A 178 -3.00 -10.51 -13.59
CA TRP A 178 -4.28 -10.98 -14.11
C TRP A 178 -4.71 -10.09 -15.27
N THR A 179 -4.52 -10.57 -16.50
CA THR A 179 -4.87 -9.83 -17.72
C THR A 179 -6.37 -9.97 -18.01
N THR A 180 -7.12 -8.89 -18.04
CA THR A 180 -8.58 -8.98 -18.10
C THR A 180 -9.21 -7.71 -18.65
N VAL A 181 -10.34 -7.86 -19.34
CA VAL A 181 -11.21 -6.76 -19.77
C VAL A 181 -11.73 -5.94 -18.58
N HIS A 182 -11.85 -6.57 -17.42
CA HIS A 182 -12.33 -5.93 -16.19
C HIS A 182 -11.28 -5.02 -15.53
N GLY A 183 -10.01 -5.13 -15.93
CA GLY A 183 -8.96 -4.20 -15.52
C GLY A 183 -9.05 -2.85 -16.23
N CYS A 184 -9.89 -2.73 -17.26
CA CYS A 184 -10.05 -1.51 -18.03
C CYS A 184 -11.03 -0.54 -17.35
N SER A 185 -10.60 0.70 -17.18
CA SER A 185 -11.45 1.79 -16.66
C SER A 185 -12.48 2.26 -17.66
N ARG A 186 -13.60 2.78 -17.15
CA ARG A 186 -14.54 3.64 -17.90
C ARG A 186 -14.36 5.09 -17.47
N ASP A 187 -14.18 5.99 -18.43
CA ASP A 187 -14.09 7.42 -18.16
C ASP A 187 -15.49 7.98 -17.87
N ILE A 188 -15.74 8.40 -16.63
CA ILE A 188 -17.03 8.95 -16.19
C ILE A 188 -17.38 10.24 -16.96
N ALA A 189 -16.36 11.03 -17.32
CA ALA A 189 -16.52 12.27 -18.08
C ALA A 189 -17.03 12.02 -19.50
N ALA A 190 -16.60 10.93 -20.16
CA ALA A 190 -17.02 10.62 -21.51
C ALA A 190 -18.51 10.24 -21.57
N VAL A 191 -19.01 9.53 -20.56
CA VAL A 191 -20.42 9.10 -20.48
C VAL A 191 -21.38 10.28 -20.29
N ARG A 192 -20.98 11.30 -19.52
CA ARG A 192 -21.84 12.48 -19.26
C ARG A 192 -22.08 13.33 -20.51
N HIS A 193 -21.20 13.28 -21.51
CA HIS A 193 -21.38 14.02 -22.76
C HIS A 193 -22.26 13.29 -23.79
N THR A 194 -22.54 12.01 -23.61
CA THR A 194 -23.40 11.25 -24.54
C THR A 194 -24.88 11.25 -24.15
N ILE A 195 -25.21 11.70 -22.92
CA ILE A 195 -26.59 11.90 -22.46
C ILE A 195 -26.89 13.40 -22.45
N ALA A 196 -26.67 14.06 -23.59
CA ALA A 196 -27.42 15.27 -23.89
C ALA A 196 -28.78 14.79 -24.44
N PRO A 197 -29.91 15.06 -23.77
CA PRO A 197 -31.20 14.68 -24.30
C PRO A 197 -31.37 15.34 -25.67
N GLU A 198 -31.63 14.53 -26.69
CA GLU A 198 -32.22 14.99 -27.94
C GLU A 198 -33.53 15.67 -27.55
N ASP A 199 -33.50 17.00 -27.55
CA ASP A 199 -34.61 17.89 -27.23
C ASP A 199 -35.60 17.86 -28.40
N ASP A 200 -36.33 16.76 -28.55
CA ASP A 200 -37.56 16.70 -29.33
C ASP A 200 -38.68 17.32 -28.48
N ARG A 201 -38.65 18.64 -28.31
CA ARG A 201 -39.77 19.39 -27.73
C ARG A 201 -40.28 20.44 -28.74
N PRO A 202 -41.53 20.33 -29.20
CA PRO A 202 -42.09 21.27 -30.16
C PRO A 202 -42.29 22.64 -29.50
N GLU A 203 -41.83 23.68 -30.20
CA GLU A 203 -42.09 25.09 -29.93
C GLU A 203 -43.59 25.33 -29.68
N SER A 204 -43.93 25.94 -28.54
CA SER A 204 -45.15 26.76 -28.47
C SER A 204 -45.03 27.86 -27.41
N HIS A 205 -45.04 29.08 -27.96
CA HIS A 205 -45.70 30.28 -27.49
C HIS A 205 -45.34 30.90 -26.14
N GLU A 206 -44.70 32.07 -26.29
CA GLU A 206 -44.74 33.28 -25.49
C GLU A 206 -46.09 33.51 -24.79
N ASP A 207 -46.03 33.89 -23.50
CA ASP A 207 -46.90 34.92 -22.96
C ASP A 207 -46.19 35.67 -21.84
N GLU A 208 -46.31 36.99 -21.94
CA GLU A 208 -45.71 38.04 -21.13
C GLU A 208 -46.32 38.13 -19.71
N ASN A 209 -45.67 38.98 -18.90
CA ASN A 209 -46.23 39.76 -17.79
C ASN A 209 -46.42 39.09 -16.42
N GLN A 210 -45.60 39.48 -15.44
CA GLN A 210 -45.99 40.57 -14.54
C GLN A 210 -44.86 40.95 -13.57
N ASP A 211 -44.68 42.26 -13.46
CA ASP A 211 -43.97 42.97 -12.40
C ASP A 211 -44.50 42.59 -11.00
N GLN A 212 -43.61 42.47 -10.01
CA GLN A 212 -44.00 42.74 -8.63
C GLN A 212 -42.89 43.40 -7.83
N GLU A 213 -43.30 44.52 -7.25
CA GLU A 213 -42.58 45.55 -6.51
C GLU A 213 -42.03 45.08 -5.16
N ASP A 214 -40.93 45.73 -4.78
CA ASP A 214 -40.57 46.26 -3.46
C ASP A 214 -41.24 45.67 -2.21
N ASP A 215 -40.41 45.16 -1.30
CA ASP A 215 -40.51 45.53 0.11
C ASP A 215 -39.12 45.54 0.76
N GLY A 216 -38.66 46.76 1.05
CA GLY A 216 -37.43 47.03 1.78
C GLY A 216 -37.60 46.73 3.27
N LEU A 217 -36.76 45.83 3.78
CA LEU A 217 -36.49 45.70 5.21
C LEU A 217 -35.04 46.10 5.48
N LEU A 218 -34.89 47.17 6.26
CA LEU A 218 -33.62 47.80 6.63
C LEU A 218 -32.75 46.85 7.46
N ASP A 219 -31.57 46.49 6.94
CA ASP A 219 -30.53 45.88 7.75
C ASP A 219 -29.76 46.96 8.55
N PRO A 220 -29.60 46.81 9.88
CA PRO A 220 -28.85 47.75 10.70
C PRO A 220 -27.35 47.68 10.37
N VAL A 221 -26.75 48.86 10.16
CA VAL A 221 -25.32 49.06 9.93
C VAL A 221 -24.50 48.55 11.13
N PRO A 222 -23.63 47.53 10.97
CA PRO A 222 -22.68 47.18 12.03
C PRO A 222 -21.51 48.18 12.02
N ILE A 223 -21.52 49.06 13.03
CA ILE A 223 -20.40 49.94 13.35
C ILE A 223 -19.23 49.08 13.81
N SER A 224 -18.15 49.12 13.01
CA SER A 224 -16.75 49.06 13.42
C SER A 224 -16.34 48.01 14.47
N ASP A 225 -15.99 46.81 14.01
CA ASP A 225 -15.14 45.88 14.79
C ASP A 225 -14.08 45.19 13.92
N ARG A 226 -13.37 46.00 13.12
CA ARG A 226 -12.44 45.53 12.08
C ARG A 226 -11.07 45.10 12.62
N HIS A 227 -10.78 45.36 13.90
CA HIS A 227 -9.45 45.12 14.47
C HIS A 227 -9.33 43.82 15.28
N GLN A 228 -10.44 43.23 15.75
CA GLN A 228 -10.41 42.04 16.62
C GLN A 228 -10.43 40.71 15.86
N ARG A 229 -10.91 40.67 14.60
CA ARG A 229 -10.86 39.46 13.75
C ARG A 229 -9.48 39.14 13.20
N SER A 230 -8.55 40.10 13.21
CA SER A 230 -7.18 39.88 12.71
C SER A 230 -6.27 39.20 13.71
N THR A 231 -6.55 39.29 15.01
CA THR A 231 -5.67 38.69 16.03
C THR A 231 -5.91 37.19 16.18
N THR A 232 -7.16 36.73 16.04
CA THR A 232 -7.50 35.31 16.13
C THR A 232 -6.93 34.50 14.97
N THR A 233 -6.95 35.05 13.75
CA THR A 233 -6.37 34.40 12.57
C THR A 233 -4.86 34.27 12.67
N ILE A 234 -4.16 35.27 13.22
CA ILE A 234 -2.72 35.21 13.44
C ILE A 234 -2.36 34.14 14.48
N VAL A 235 -3.13 34.03 15.57
CA VAL A 235 -2.91 33.00 16.60
C VAL A 235 -3.16 31.60 16.04
N LEU A 236 -4.21 31.40 15.25
CA LEU A 236 -4.50 30.09 14.63
C LEU A 236 -3.42 29.69 13.61
N LEU A 237 -2.96 30.64 12.78
CA LEU A 237 -1.91 30.37 11.80
C LEU A 237 -0.56 30.05 12.46
N THR A 238 -0.19 30.80 13.50
CA THR A 238 1.05 30.52 14.25
C THR A 238 0.97 29.18 14.99
N GLY A 239 -0.18 28.85 15.59
CA GLY A 239 -0.42 27.54 16.19
C GLY A 239 -0.28 26.39 15.18
N PHE A 240 -0.87 26.52 13.99
CA PHE A 240 -0.77 25.50 12.94
C PHE A 240 0.69 25.29 12.47
N ILE A 241 1.47 26.37 12.33
CA ILE A 241 2.89 26.27 11.96
C ILE A 241 3.69 25.55 13.05
N ILE A 242 3.44 25.84 14.33
CA ILE A 242 4.15 25.19 15.44
C ILE A 242 3.79 23.69 15.51
N ILE A 243 2.50 23.34 15.39
CA ILE A 243 2.05 21.93 15.41
C ILE A 243 2.63 21.15 14.24
N THR A 244 2.63 21.73 13.03
CA THR A 244 3.20 21.07 11.84
C THR A 244 4.72 20.89 11.97
N LEU A 245 5.45 21.88 12.49
CA LEU A 245 6.88 21.73 12.79
C LEU A 245 7.13 20.66 13.85
N ALA A 246 6.36 20.64 14.94
CA ALA A 246 6.48 19.62 15.97
C ALA A 246 6.20 18.21 15.42
N TYR A 247 5.17 18.07 14.58
CA TYR A 247 4.85 16.80 13.92
C TYR A 247 5.98 16.31 13.01
N VAL A 248 6.59 17.20 12.21
CA VAL A 248 7.73 16.86 11.34
C VAL A 248 8.97 16.48 12.17
N VAL A 249 9.18 17.08 13.34
CA VAL A 249 10.29 16.72 14.23
C VAL A 249 10.08 15.36 14.90
N LEU A 250 8.84 15.06 15.33
CA LEU A 250 8.50 13.80 15.99
C LEU A 250 8.37 12.63 15.01
N TYR A 251 7.88 12.91 13.80
CA TYR A 251 7.62 11.92 12.75
C TYR A 251 8.22 12.40 11.41
N PRO A 252 9.56 12.46 11.29
CA PRO A 252 10.20 12.99 10.10
C PRO A 252 9.89 12.10 8.89
N PRO A 253 9.25 12.63 7.83
CA PRO A 253 9.01 11.86 6.62
C PRO A 253 10.33 11.44 5.99
N THR A 254 10.36 10.24 5.42
CA THR A 254 11.56 9.58 4.88
C THR A 254 12.27 10.43 3.83
N CYS A 255 11.55 11.27 3.07
CA CYS A 255 12.13 12.21 2.11
C CYS A 255 13.00 13.29 2.79
N ILE A 256 12.57 13.80 3.95
CA ILE A 256 13.34 14.81 4.71
C ILE A 256 14.57 14.15 5.31
N LEU A 257 14.46 12.92 5.83
CA LEU A 257 15.61 12.16 6.32
C LEU A 257 16.65 11.93 5.21
N ARG A 258 16.22 11.58 4.00
CA ARG A 258 17.13 11.43 2.85
C ARG A 258 17.81 12.74 2.45
N LEU A 259 17.09 13.86 2.46
CA LEU A 259 17.66 15.18 2.16
C LEU A 259 18.66 15.64 3.22
N ILE A 260 18.36 15.37 4.49
CA ILE A 260 19.27 15.65 5.61
C ILE A 260 20.49 14.75 5.51
N GLN A 261 20.33 13.45 5.28
CA GLN A 261 21.44 12.51 5.09
C GLN A 261 22.30 12.85 3.86
N ALA A 262 21.70 13.33 2.76
CA ALA A 262 22.45 13.76 1.58
C ALA A 262 23.25 15.05 1.80
N ARG A 263 22.81 15.93 2.73
CA ARG A 263 23.53 17.16 3.09
C ARG A 263 24.50 17.00 4.25
N ILE A 264 24.26 16.04 5.14
CA ILE A 264 25.18 15.67 6.19
C ILE A 264 26.25 14.80 5.52
N ASP A 265 27.25 15.48 4.98
CA ASP A 265 28.44 14.85 4.44
C ASP A 265 29.09 14.00 5.56
N PRO A 266 29.08 12.66 5.48
CA PRO A 266 29.55 11.79 6.55
C PRO A 266 31.04 12.00 6.85
N SER A 267 31.76 12.65 5.92
CA SER A 267 33.14 13.06 6.09
C SER A 267 33.36 14.09 7.21
N ARG A 268 32.35 14.92 7.54
CA ARG A 268 32.46 15.95 8.60
C ARG A 268 32.04 15.47 9.98
N LEU A 269 31.24 14.41 10.08
CA LEU A 269 30.86 13.78 11.35
C LEU A 269 31.80 12.64 11.78
N ARG A 270 32.86 12.37 11.00
CA ARG A 270 33.96 11.48 11.40
C ARG A 270 34.89 12.13 12.44
N SER A 271 34.35 12.96 13.33
CA SER A 271 35.04 13.37 14.54
C SER A 271 35.03 12.20 15.53
N ARG A 272 36.11 11.42 15.52
CA ARG A 272 36.59 10.58 16.63
C ARG A 272 35.50 10.13 17.61
N ILE A 273 34.68 9.16 17.22
CA ILE A 273 34.17 8.23 18.23
C ILE A 273 35.41 7.50 18.72
N GLY A 274 35.93 7.94 19.88
CA GLY A 274 37.12 7.35 20.47
C GLY A 274 36.92 5.85 20.61
N GLU A 275 37.93 5.07 20.25
CA GLU A 275 37.93 3.60 20.26
C GLU A 275 37.38 3.01 21.56
N HIS A 276 37.50 3.75 22.66
CA HIS A 276 36.93 3.40 23.97
C HIS A 276 35.41 3.18 23.97
N ARG A 277 34.64 3.85 23.10
CA ARG A 277 33.17 3.62 23.02
C ARG A 277 32.81 2.34 22.27
N LEU A 278 33.61 1.93 21.29
CA LEU A 278 33.44 0.66 20.60
C LEU A 278 33.80 -0.52 21.50
N ILE A 279 34.84 -0.37 22.34
CA ILE A 279 35.22 -1.39 23.33
C ILE A 279 34.15 -1.53 24.43
N HIS A 280 33.53 -0.44 24.87
CA HIS A 280 32.45 -0.51 25.86
C HIS A 280 31.22 -1.26 25.32
N TRP A 281 30.82 -1.01 24.08
CA TRP A 281 29.68 -1.68 23.46
C TRP A 281 29.94 -3.18 23.27
N ALA A 282 31.16 -3.56 22.88
CA ALA A 282 31.55 -4.96 22.79
C ALA A 282 31.61 -5.66 24.16
N GLY A 283 31.85 -4.92 25.25
CA GLY A 283 31.85 -5.46 26.61
C GLY A 283 30.44 -5.69 27.17
N GLU A 284 29.49 -4.81 26.86
CA GLU A 284 28.09 -4.97 27.31
C GLU A 284 27.41 -6.20 26.68
N ASP A 285 27.70 -6.51 25.41
CA ASP A 285 27.12 -7.69 24.74
C ASP A 285 27.66 -9.03 25.26
N MET A 286 28.87 -9.05 25.83
CA MET A 286 29.46 -10.28 26.40
C MET A 286 28.95 -10.55 27.83
N ALA A 287 28.57 -9.51 28.57
CA ALA A 287 28.11 -9.65 29.96
C ALA A 287 26.70 -10.24 30.10
N ILE A 288 25.91 -10.23 29.02
CA ILE A 288 24.54 -10.78 29.01
C ILE A 288 24.55 -12.33 28.92
N LEU A 289 25.68 -12.94 28.55
CA LEU A 289 25.80 -14.40 28.39
C LEU A 289 26.26 -15.15 29.64
N GLU A 290 26.53 -14.48 30.76
CA GLU A 290 27.03 -15.15 31.98
C GLU A 290 25.93 -15.62 32.96
N ASP A 291 24.66 -15.20 32.79
CA ASP A 291 23.57 -15.52 33.74
C ASP A 291 22.41 -16.35 33.15
N GLU A 292 22.44 -16.67 31.85
CA GLU A 292 21.54 -17.68 31.29
C GLU A 292 22.23 -19.03 31.31
N GLU A 293 22.14 -19.74 32.45
CA GLU A 293 22.40 -21.17 32.52
C GLU A 293 21.54 -21.87 31.45
N ASP A 294 22.18 -22.22 30.33
CA ASP A 294 21.63 -23.13 29.34
C ASP A 294 21.17 -24.40 30.06
N VAL A 295 19.87 -24.50 30.33
CA VAL A 295 19.23 -25.72 30.80
C VAL A 295 19.32 -26.72 29.66
N MET A 296 20.43 -27.46 29.67
CA MET A 296 20.66 -28.62 28.83
C MET A 296 19.54 -29.62 29.12
N VAL A 297 18.54 -29.62 28.25
CA VAL A 297 17.46 -30.61 28.28
C VAL A 297 18.13 -31.95 28.03
N ASN A 298 18.31 -32.73 29.08
CA ASN A 298 18.81 -34.10 28.98
C ASN A 298 17.91 -34.84 27.99
N ALA A 299 18.43 -35.04 26.78
CA ALA A 299 17.85 -35.96 25.83
C ALA A 299 17.94 -37.35 26.44
N GLU A 300 16.78 -37.86 26.84
CA GLU A 300 16.58 -39.25 27.22
C GLU A 300 17.12 -40.14 26.11
N GLU A 301 17.97 -41.09 26.50
CA GLU A 301 18.75 -41.99 25.66
C GLU A 301 17.81 -42.96 24.93
N LEU A 302 17.20 -42.50 23.83
CA LEU A 302 16.58 -43.37 22.85
C LEU A 302 17.61 -43.74 21.80
N GLU A 303 18.09 -44.98 21.93
CA GLU A 303 18.91 -45.73 21.01
C GLU A 303 18.25 -45.81 19.62
N TYR A 304 18.46 -44.78 18.80
CA TYR A 304 18.22 -44.84 17.36
C TYR A 304 19.52 -44.49 16.63
N THR A 305 20.09 -45.51 15.99
CA THR A 305 21.20 -45.43 15.04
C THR A 305 20.74 -44.69 13.78
N GLU A 306 20.68 -43.36 13.81
CA GLU A 306 20.66 -42.54 12.60
C GLU A 306 22.07 -42.00 12.32
N GLU A 307 22.79 -42.67 11.41
CA GLU A 307 23.98 -42.12 10.78
C GLU A 307 23.55 -40.92 9.91
N ILE A 308 23.69 -39.72 10.46
CA ILE A 308 23.55 -38.49 9.70
C ILE A 308 24.69 -38.44 8.68
N PRO A 309 24.41 -38.45 7.35
CA PRO A 309 25.46 -38.35 6.34
C PRO A 309 26.08 -36.95 6.42
N LEU A 310 27.29 -36.87 7.00
CA LEU A 310 28.07 -35.65 7.08
C LEU A 310 28.40 -35.19 5.66
N LYS A 311 27.78 -34.08 5.23
CA LYS A 311 28.28 -33.35 4.06
C LYS A 311 29.73 -32.94 4.35
N PRO A 312 30.69 -33.24 3.44
CA PRO A 312 32.08 -32.92 3.67
C PRO A 312 32.26 -31.41 3.84
N SER A 313 32.95 -31.01 4.90
CA SER A 313 33.25 -29.61 5.21
C SER A 313 33.94 -28.94 4.01
N PRO A 314 33.61 -27.68 3.69
CA PRO A 314 34.26 -26.96 2.61
C PRO A 314 35.75 -26.82 2.95
N LYS A 315 36.61 -27.51 2.20
CA LYS A 315 38.05 -27.30 2.29
C LYS A 315 38.31 -25.83 1.96
N ARG A 316 38.87 -25.08 2.92
CA ARG A 316 39.46 -23.75 2.71
C ARG A 316 40.35 -23.82 1.47
N SER A 317 39.89 -23.31 0.35
CA SER A 317 40.77 -23.00 -0.77
C SER A 317 41.67 -21.86 -0.30
N HIS A 318 42.97 -22.11 -0.28
CA HIS A 318 43.98 -21.07 -0.11
C HIS A 318 43.92 -20.12 -1.31
N PHE A 319 42.97 -19.18 -1.31
CA PHE A 319 43.01 -18.02 -2.18
C PHE A 319 44.11 -17.09 -1.66
N LEU A 320 45.31 -17.31 -2.18
CA LEU A 320 46.40 -16.34 -2.19
C LEU A 320 45.94 -15.11 -3.00
N ALA A 321 45.30 -14.17 -2.33
CA ALA A 321 45.08 -12.84 -2.86
C ALA A 321 46.44 -12.11 -2.93
N LYS A 322 47.09 -12.21 -4.10
CA LYS A 322 48.23 -11.35 -4.46
C LYS A 322 47.70 -9.93 -4.66
N TYR A 323 47.80 -9.12 -3.62
CA TYR A 323 47.64 -7.67 -3.71
C TYR A 323 48.99 -7.03 -4.05
N GLY A 324 49.01 -6.27 -5.15
CA GLY A 324 49.86 -5.08 -5.31
C GLY A 324 51.31 -5.28 -5.77
N SER A 325 51.55 -5.03 -7.05
CA SER A 325 52.82 -4.49 -7.58
C SER A 325 52.64 -4.12 -9.06
N THR A 326 52.31 -2.86 -9.33
CA THR A 326 52.95 -1.91 -10.27
C THR A 326 52.03 -0.71 -10.39
#